data_AF-X1RD25-F1
#
_entry.id   AF-X1RD25-F1
#
_cell.length_a   1.000
_cell.length_b   1.000
_cell.length_c   1.000
_cell.angle_alpha   90.00
_cell.angle_beta   90.00
_cell.angle_gamma   90.00
#
_symmetry.space_group_name_H-M   'P 1'
#
loop_
_entity.id
_entity.type
_entity.pdbx_description
1 polymer ?
#
loop_
_entity_poly.entity_id
_entity_poly.type
_entity_poly.pdbx_seq_one_letter_code
_entity_poly.pdbx_strand_id
1 'polypeptide(L)'
;MAAVKNLHPAFQQSHYLFRRKVFKLFGGAFHVYDENGNLLFYSKQKAFKLREDFRVYSDEREMEELLTIKTPQILDIGPTYNVQDATTGEAIGAIRRKGLKSIIKDEWIFLSNEGREIGRLTESSIKGALLSRFINLIPQTYVIV
;
A
#
# COMPACT_ATOMS: atom_id res chain seq x y z
N MET A 1 17.85 -21.46 -14.95
CA MET A 1 17.69 -20.06 -15.38
C MET A 1 16.37 -19.57 -14.79
N ALA A 2 16.38 -18.57 -13.90
CA ALA A 2 15.13 -18.03 -13.38
C ALA A 2 14.40 -17.32 -14.52
N ALA A 3 13.11 -17.60 -14.70
CA ALA A 3 12.30 -16.91 -15.70
C ALA A 3 12.35 -15.39 -15.42
N VAL A 4 12.59 -14.58 -16.45
CA VAL A 4 12.48 -13.13 -16.32
C VAL A 4 11.02 -12.82 -16.05
N LYS A 5 10.70 -12.48 -14.79
CA LYS A 5 9.35 -12.11 -14.40
C LYS A 5 9.07 -10.73 -14.99
N ASN A 6 8.27 -10.69 -16.05
CA ASN A 6 7.85 -9.42 -16.65
C ASN A 6 6.87 -8.72 -15.70
N LEU A 7 7.28 -7.58 -15.16
CA LEU A 7 6.41 -6.75 -14.34
C LEU A 7 5.32 -6.12 -15.21
N HIS A 8 4.07 -6.13 -14.75
CA HIS A 8 2.99 -5.42 -15.42
C HIS A 8 3.36 -3.93 -15.62
N PRO A 9 3.11 -3.31 -16.79
CA PRO A 9 3.55 -1.94 -17.10
C PRO A 9 3.13 -0.88 -16.07
N ALA A 10 1.99 -1.10 -15.41
CA ALA A 10 1.51 -0.22 -14.34
C ALA A 10 2.49 -0.10 -13.16
N PHE A 11 3.37 -1.08 -12.92
CA PHE A 11 4.38 -1.05 -11.86
C PHE A 11 5.73 -0.45 -12.27
N GLN A 12 5.89 -0.07 -13.54
CA GLN A 12 7.16 0.41 -14.08
C GLN A 12 7.26 1.95 -14.09
N GLN A 13 6.31 2.64 -13.46
CA GLN A 13 6.30 4.10 -13.40
C GLN A 13 7.27 4.61 -12.33
N SER A 14 7.88 5.76 -12.60
CA SER A 14 8.75 6.48 -11.66
C SER A 14 7.95 7.27 -10.61
N HIS A 15 6.75 7.73 -10.97
CA HIS A 15 5.88 8.51 -10.10
C HIS A 15 4.43 8.00 -10.14
N TYR A 16 3.77 8.10 -8.99
CA TYR A 16 2.39 7.67 -8.79
C TYR A 16 1.61 8.73 -8.04
N LEU A 17 0.48 9.17 -8.60
CA LEU A 17 -0.43 10.12 -7.95
C LEU A 17 -1.60 9.39 -7.30
N PHE A 18 -1.62 9.33 -5.97
CA PHE A 18 -2.71 8.74 -5.20
C PHE A 18 -3.83 9.75 -4.94
N ARG A 19 -5.06 9.44 -5.36
CA ARG A 19 -6.27 10.22 -5.08
C ARG A 19 -7.30 9.39 -4.33
N ARG A 20 -7.68 9.87 -3.15
CA ARG A 20 -8.78 9.30 -2.36
C ARG A 20 -10.08 10.04 -2.66
N LYS A 21 -11.13 9.33 -3.10
CA LYS A 21 -12.48 9.91 -3.20
C LYS A 21 -13.11 9.91 -1.80
N VAL A 22 -13.19 11.10 -1.18
CA VAL A 22 -13.66 11.31 0.21
C VAL A 22 -15.19 11.42 0.36
N PHE A 23 -15.94 11.59 -0.72
CA PHE A 23 -17.41 11.78 -0.70
C PHE A 23 -18.22 10.47 -0.81
N LYS A 24 -17.78 9.37 -0.19
CA LYS A 24 -18.58 8.15 -0.11
C LYS A 24 -19.21 8.06 1.28
N LEU A 25 -20.55 7.99 1.35
CA LEU A 25 -21.31 7.84 2.61
C LEU A 25 -20.90 6.57 3.39
N PHE A 26 -20.39 5.54 2.71
CA PHE A 26 -19.82 4.32 3.31
C PHE A 26 -18.65 3.80 2.47
N GLY A 27 -17.52 3.48 3.12
CA GLY A 27 -16.31 2.96 2.47
C GLY A 27 -15.46 4.02 1.75
N GLY A 28 -14.31 3.62 1.23
CA GLY A 28 -13.35 4.50 0.53
C GLY A 28 -13.00 3.97 -0.85
N ALA A 29 -12.49 4.82 -1.74
CA ALA A 29 -11.84 4.36 -2.97
C ALA A 29 -10.60 5.18 -3.28
N PHE A 30 -9.58 4.50 -3.78
CA PHE A 30 -8.31 5.04 -4.19
C PHE A 30 -8.13 4.85 -5.69
N HIS A 31 -7.66 5.90 -6.34
CA HIS A 31 -7.27 5.90 -7.74
C HIS A 31 -5.82 6.32 -7.78
N VAL A 32 -5.02 5.60 -8.54
CA VAL A 32 -3.60 5.90 -8.70
C VAL A 32 -3.35 6.16 -10.17
N TYR A 33 -2.75 7.30 -10.46
CA TYR A 33 -2.49 7.75 -11.82
C TYR A 33 -0.99 7.86 -12.09
N ASP A 34 -0.60 7.75 -13.35
CA ASP A 34 0.72 8.19 -13.81
C ASP A 34 0.79 9.71 -13.91
N GLU A 35 1.95 10.23 -14.34
CA GLU A 35 2.18 11.67 -14.55
C GLU A 35 1.33 12.26 -15.68
N ASN A 36 0.90 11.44 -16.64
CA ASN A 36 0.06 11.86 -17.76
C ASN A 36 -1.44 11.84 -17.41
N GLY A 37 -1.80 11.40 -16.21
CA GLY A 37 -3.18 11.30 -15.75
C GLY A 37 -3.90 10.01 -16.18
N ASN A 38 -3.19 9.02 -16.71
CA ASN A 38 -3.76 7.71 -16.99
C ASN A 38 -3.98 6.94 -15.69
N LEU A 39 -5.14 6.28 -15.56
CA LEU A 39 -5.41 5.42 -14.41
C LEU A 39 -4.53 4.16 -14.48
N LEU A 40 -3.76 3.92 -13.43
CA LEU A 40 -2.91 2.73 -13.28
C LEU A 40 -3.54 1.73 -12.32
N PHE A 41 -4.07 2.22 -11.20
CA PHE A 41 -4.64 1.38 -10.16
C PHE A 41 -5.94 1.94 -9.61
N TYR A 42 -6.85 1.03 -9.29
CA TYR A 42 -8.06 1.29 -8.55
C TYR A 42 -8.19 0.32 -7.38
N SER A 43 -8.58 0.84 -6.21
CA SER A 43 -8.88 0.00 -5.05
C SER A 43 -10.09 0.54 -4.30
N LYS A 44 -11.05 -0.35 -4.04
CA LYS A 44 -12.27 -0.05 -3.29
C LYS A 44 -12.19 -0.66 -1.90
N GLN A 45 -12.23 0.18 -0.88
CA GLN A 45 -12.38 -0.25 0.52
C GLN A 45 -13.83 -0.61 0.78
N LYS A 46 -14.09 -1.90 1.01
CA LYS A 46 -15.41 -2.38 1.41
C LYS A 46 -15.71 -1.91 2.84
N ALA A 47 -16.81 -1.19 3.01
CA ALA A 47 -17.34 -0.91 4.35
C ALA A 47 -17.69 -2.25 5.04
N PHE A 48 -17.41 -2.36 6.33
CA PHE A 48 -17.82 -3.50 7.19
C PHE A 48 -17.09 -4.85 7.01
N LYS A 49 -15.84 -4.87 6.50
CA LYS A 49 -15.02 -6.10 6.58
C LYS A 49 -14.32 -6.20 7.94
N LEU A 50 -14.52 -7.34 8.63
CA LEU A 50 -13.85 -7.68 9.89
C LEU A 50 -12.33 -7.91 9.73
N ARG A 51 -11.88 -8.29 8.52
CA ARG A 51 -10.46 -8.46 8.15
C ARG A 51 -10.13 -7.61 6.94
N GLU A 52 -8.95 -6.99 6.94
CA GLU A 52 -8.51 -6.20 5.79
C GLU A 52 -8.05 -7.11 4.65
N ASP A 53 -8.74 -6.99 3.52
CA ASP A 53 -8.50 -7.69 2.26
C ASP A 53 -8.67 -6.66 1.15
N PHE A 54 -7.54 -6.03 0.83
CA PHE A 54 -7.43 -5.01 -0.20
C PHE A 54 -7.15 -5.68 -1.55
N ARG A 55 -7.80 -5.14 -2.57
CA ARG A 55 -7.65 -5.58 -3.96
C ARG A 55 -7.24 -4.38 -4.78
N VAL A 56 -6.25 -4.57 -5.63
CA VAL A 56 -5.73 -3.55 -6.54
C VAL A 56 -6.02 -4.01 -7.95
N TYR A 57 -6.81 -3.22 -8.67
CA TYR A 57 -7.24 -3.48 -10.05
C TYR A 57 -6.55 -2.51 -11.00
N SER A 58 -6.44 -2.85 -12.29
CA SER A 58 -5.93 -1.93 -13.31
C SER A 58 -6.97 -0.87 -13.72
N ASP A 59 -8.25 -1.07 -13.43
CA ASP A 59 -9.33 -0.17 -13.81
C ASP A 59 -10.49 -0.09 -12.78
N GLU A 60 -11.38 0.89 -12.95
CA GLU A 60 -12.55 1.11 -12.08
C GLU A 60 -13.66 0.05 -12.23
N ARG A 61 -13.66 -0.73 -13.33
CA ARG A 61 -14.61 -1.82 -13.58
C ARG A 61 -14.21 -3.11 -12.86
N GLU A 62 -13.06 -3.11 -12.19
CA GLU A 62 -12.53 -4.24 -11.43
C GLU A 62 -12.29 -5.48 -12.33
N MET A 63 -11.95 -5.28 -13.61
CA MET A 63 -11.85 -6.38 -14.60
C MET A 63 -10.56 -7.22 -14.45
N GLU A 64 -9.44 -6.56 -14.18
CA GLU A 64 -8.15 -7.22 -13.99
C GLU A 64 -7.59 -6.87 -12.62
N GLU A 65 -7.47 -7.90 -11.77
CA GLU A 65 -6.84 -7.79 -10.46
C GLU A 65 -5.33 -7.98 -10.60
N LEU A 66 -4.55 -7.01 -10.11
CA LEU A 66 -3.10 -7.02 -10.16
C LEU A 66 -2.48 -7.49 -8.84
N LEU A 67 -3.03 -7.05 -7.70
CA LEU A 67 -2.54 -7.42 -6.38
C LEU A 67 -3.68 -7.78 -5.42
N THR A 68 -3.42 -8.81 -4.63
CA THR A 68 -4.17 -9.13 -3.43
C THR A 68 -3.32 -8.78 -2.21
N ILE A 69 -3.86 -7.98 -1.27
CA ILE A 69 -3.18 -7.63 -0.02
C ILE A 69 -4.06 -8.02 1.16
N LYS A 70 -3.59 -8.94 1.99
CA LYS A 70 -4.36 -9.50 3.12
C LYS A 70 -3.61 -9.38 4.43
N THR A 71 -4.33 -9.06 5.50
CA THR A 71 -3.80 -9.21 6.86
C THR A 71 -4.56 -10.30 7.62
N PRO A 72 -3.86 -11.27 8.25
CA PRO A 72 -4.52 -12.35 8.98
C PRO A 72 -5.08 -11.91 10.34
N GLN A 73 -4.65 -10.77 10.90
CA GLN A 73 -4.95 -10.35 12.27
C GLN A 73 -5.68 -9.00 12.32
N ILE A 74 -6.62 -8.88 13.26
CA ILE A 74 -7.53 -7.73 13.39
C ILE A 74 -7.04 -6.74 14.47
N LEU A 75 -6.25 -7.20 15.45
CA LEU A 75 -5.90 -6.48 16.67
C LEU A 75 -4.46 -6.75 17.11
N ASP A 76 -3.47 -6.38 16.30
CA ASP A 76 -2.07 -6.39 16.74
C ASP A 76 -1.43 -5.02 16.56
N ILE A 77 -0.56 -4.64 17.51
CA ILE A 77 0.12 -3.34 17.54
C ILE A 77 1.07 -3.17 16.32
N GLY A 78 1.30 -4.20 15.49
CA GLY A 78 2.10 -4.12 14.27
C GLY A 78 1.58 -5.06 13.16
N PRO A 79 0.50 -4.70 12.45
CA PRO A 79 -0.07 -5.56 11.42
C PRO A 79 0.94 -5.89 10.32
N THR A 80 0.88 -7.14 9.85
CA THR A 80 1.60 -7.60 8.66
C THR A 80 0.59 -7.83 7.54
N TYR A 81 0.89 -7.24 6.38
CA TYR A 81 0.09 -7.30 5.16
C TYR A 81 0.82 -8.15 4.13
N ASN A 82 0.30 -9.33 3.86
CA ASN A 82 0.87 -10.22 2.84
C ASN A 82 0.41 -9.75 1.46
N VAL A 83 1.36 -9.65 0.53
CA VAL A 83 1.15 -9.18 -0.84
C VAL A 83 1.32 -10.36 -1.79
N GLN A 84 0.33 -10.56 -2.66
CA GLN A 84 0.29 -11.62 -3.65
C GLN A 84 0.02 -11.00 -5.03
N ASP A 85 0.71 -11.53 -6.02
CA ASP A 85 0.44 -11.27 -7.44
C ASP A 85 -0.87 -11.98 -7.81
N ALA A 86 -1.91 -11.22 -8.15
CA ALA A 86 -3.22 -11.81 -8.43
C ALA A 86 -3.28 -12.48 -9.81
N THR A 87 -2.36 -12.14 -10.72
CA THR A 87 -2.31 -12.70 -12.07
C THR A 87 -1.69 -14.10 -12.09
N THR A 88 -0.73 -14.35 -11.19
CA THR A 88 0.00 -15.63 -11.09
C THR A 88 -0.33 -16.44 -9.84
N GLY A 89 -0.89 -15.81 -8.81
CA GLY A 89 -1.09 -16.39 -7.49
C GLY A 89 0.18 -16.48 -6.65
N GLU A 90 1.31 -15.94 -7.13
CA GLU A 90 2.59 -16.01 -6.42
C GLU A 90 2.63 -15.04 -5.22
N ALA A 91 3.14 -15.52 -4.08
CA ALA A 91 3.45 -14.66 -2.95
C ALA A 91 4.63 -13.75 -3.29
N ILE A 92 4.42 -12.43 -3.26
CA ILE A 92 5.48 -11.45 -3.50
C ILE A 92 6.29 -11.21 -2.22
N GLY A 93 5.60 -11.13 -1.09
CA GLY A 93 6.21 -10.79 0.19
C GLY A 93 5.19 -10.20 1.15
N ALA A 94 5.65 -9.36 2.06
CA ALA A 94 4.77 -8.69 3.01
C ALA A 94 5.27 -7.30 3.41
N ILE A 95 4.35 -6.49 3.92
CA ILE A 95 4.64 -5.17 4.49
C ILE A 95 4.21 -5.19 5.96
N ARG A 96 5.12 -4.90 6.88
CA ARG A 96 4.85 -4.95 8.32
C ARG A 96 4.97 -3.56 8.95
N ARG A 97 3.95 -3.14 9.69
CA ARG A 97 4.04 -1.91 10.50
C ARG A 97 4.82 -2.17 11.78
N LYS A 98 5.70 -1.25 12.15
CA LYS A 98 6.49 -1.36 13.39
C LYS A 98 5.81 -0.65 14.56
N GLY A 99 4.99 -1.40 15.28
CA GLY A 99 4.05 -0.87 16.27
C GLY A 99 4.54 0.10 17.33
N LEU A 100 5.61 -0.25 18.07
CA LEU A 100 6.08 0.59 19.18
C LEU A 100 6.91 1.81 18.73
N LYS A 101 7.48 1.80 17.52
CA LYS A 101 8.20 2.96 16.94
C LYS A 101 7.26 3.91 16.18
N SER A 102 6.14 3.38 15.66
CA SER A 102 5.14 4.12 14.87
C SER A 102 4.37 5.20 15.66
N ILE A 103 4.44 5.17 16.99
CA ILE A 103 3.82 6.21 17.84
C ILE A 103 4.52 7.57 17.64
N ILE A 104 5.84 7.56 17.41
CA ILE A 104 6.64 8.77 17.19
C ILE A 104 6.89 9.01 15.70
N LYS A 105 7.08 7.95 14.92
CA LYS A 105 7.45 8.01 13.52
C LYS A 105 6.93 6.79 12.77
N ASP A 106 6.08 6.97 11.78
CA ASP A 106 5.57 5.81 11.01
C ASP A 106 6.73 5.08 10.32
N GLU A 107 6.79 3.77 10.54
CA GLU A 107 7.83 2.89 10.01
C GLU A 107 7.21 1.57 9.56
N TRP A 108 7.48 1.23 8.30
CA TRP A 108 7.03 -0.01 7.67
C TRP A 108 8.23 -0.78 7.14
N ILE A 109 8.21 -2.10 7.28
CA ILE A 109 9.28 -3.00 6.84
C ILE A 109 8.75 -3.77 5.62
N PHE A 110 9.52 -3.79 4.54
CA PHE A 110 9.30 -4.66 3.39
C PHE A 110 9.98 -6.00 3.62
N LEU A 111 9.22 -7.07 3.46
CA LEU A 111 9.67 -8.44 3.64
C LEU A 111 9.59 -9.17 2.29
N SER A 112 10.63 -9.93 1.95
CA SER A 112 10.60 -10.86 0.81
C SER A 112 9.57 -11.97 1.02
N ASN A 113 9.31 -12.76 -0.01
CA ASN A 113 8.49 -13.96 0.09
C ASN A 113 9.05 -14.99 1.10
N GLU A 114 10.36 -15.00 1.38
CA GLU A 114 10.97 -15.83 2.43
C GLU A 114 10.98 -15.15 3.81
N GLY A 115 10.36 -13.97 3.95
CA GLY A 115 10.24 -13.24 5.21
C GLY A 115 11.48 -12.45 5.63
N ARG A 116 12.46 -12.25 4.72
CA ARG A 116 13.67 -11.46 4.99
C ARG A 116 13.37 -9.98 4.81
N GLU A 117 13.91 -9.11 5.67
CA GLU A 117 13.82 -7.66 5.47
C GLU A 117 14.61 -7.26 4.22
N ILE A 118 13.94 -6.62 3.28
CA ILE A 118 14.51 -6.16 1.99
C ILE A 118 14.49 -4.64 1.84
N GLY A 119 13.94 -3.93 2.82
CA GLY A 119 13.90 -2.47 2.83
C GLY A 119 12.90 -1.95 3.84
N ARG A 120 12.86 -0.64 3.98
CA ARG A 120 12.01 0.03 4.96
C ARG A 120 11.46 1.33 4.42
N LEU A 121 10.21 1.63 4.75
CA LEU A 121 9.57 2.93 4.51
C LEU A 121 9.51 3.68 5.84
N THR A 122 9.98 4.92 5.87
CA THR A 122 9.96 5.76 7.06
C THR A 122 9.71 7.22 6.71
N GLU A 123 9.15 8.01 7.62
CA GLU A 123 8.95 9.45 7.41
C GLU A 123 10.30 10.18 7.26
N SER A 124 10.38 11.22 6.42
CA SER A 124 11.63 11.95 6.21
C SER A 124 12.06 12.78 7.43
N SER A 125 11.12 13.25 8.25
CA SER A 125 11.42 14.09 9.42
C SER A 125 10.50 13.84 10.62
N ILE A 126 11.08 13.78 11.82
CA ILE A 126 10.35 13.60 13.08
C ILE A 126 9.52 14.86 13.41
N LYS A 127 10.06 16.06 13.15
CA LYS A 127 9.34 17.33 13.38
C LYS A 127 8.11 17.47 12.46
N GLY A 128 8.26 17.14 11.17
CA GLY A 128 7.13 17.14 10.23
C GLY A 128 6.09 16.08 10.56
N ALA A 129 6.54 14.88 10.94
CA ALA A 129 5.65 13.81 11.41
C ALA A 129 4.79 14.26 12.60
N LEU A 130 5.41 14.82 13.65
CA LEU A 130 4.70 15.33 14.83
C LEU A 130 3.71 16.45 14.46
N LEU A 131 4.11 17.42 13.63
CA LEU A 131 3.22 18.53 13.28
C LEU A 131 2.02 18.08 12.43
N SER A 132 2.22 17.11 11.50
CA SER A 132 1.14 16.54 10.69
C SER A 132 0.08 15.78 11.52
N ARG A 133 0.46 15.26 12.70
CA ARG A 133 -0.49 14.62 13.63
C ARG A 133 -1.44 15.60 14.31
N PHE A 134 -1.04 16.86 14.47
CA PHE A 134 -1.87 17.92 15.04
C PHE A 134 -2.62 18.73 13.97
N ILE A 135 -2.10 18.76 12.74
CA ILE A 135 -2.65 19.53 11.62
C ILE A 135 -2.76 18.61 10.40
N ASN A 136 -3.96 18.10 10.11
CA ASN A 136 -4.29 17.22 8.97
C ASN A 136 -4.09 17.85 7.56
N LEU A 137 -3.49 19.04 7.47
CA LEU A 137 -3.25 19.78 6.21
C LEU A 137 -1.80 19.72 5.75
N ILE A 138 -0.88 19.14 6.54
CA ILE A 138 0.54 19.09 6.19
C ILE A 138 0.83 17.80 5.43
N PRO A 139 1.36 17.87 4.18
CA PRO A 139 1.77 16.69 3.44
C PRO A 139 2.83 15.90 4.21
N GLN A 140 2.65 14.58 4.26
CA GLN A 140 3.63 13.67 4.85
C GLN A 140 4.54 13.14 3.74
N THR A 141 5.85 13.24 3.96
CA THR A 141 6.86 12.70 3.04
C THR A 141 7.47 11.45 3.65
N TYR A 142 7.46 10.36 2.89
CA TYR A 142 8.08 9.11 3.24
C TYR A 142 9.28 8.83 2.32
N VAL A 143 10.27 8.13 2.84
CA VAL A 143 11.46 7.68 2.12
C VAL A 143 11.64 6.18 2.30
N ILE A 144 12.11 5.53 1.24
CA ILE A 144 12.50 4.12 1.28
C ILE A 144 14.01 4.07 1.56
N VAL A 145 14.42 3.29 2.56
CA VAL A 145 15.80 3.08 3.01
C VAL A 145 16.16 1.61 3.10
#